data_AF-A0A382REH3-F1
#
_entry.id   AF-A0A382REH3-F1
#
_cell.length_a   1.000
_cell.length_b   1.000
_cell.length_c   1.000
_cell.angle_alpha   90.00
_cell.angle_beta   90.00
_cell.angle_gamma   90.00
#
_symmetry.space_group_name_H-M   'P 1'
#
loop_
_entity.id
_entity.type
_entity.pdbx_description
1 polymer ?
#
loop_
_entity_poly.entity_id
_entity_poly.type
_entity_poly.pdbx_seq_one_letter_code
_entity_poly.pdbx_strand_id
1 'polypeptide(L)'
;MTRAVSVVVIAVIALFMVAPVFFVVPVSFSSSSLIIFPPAGYSLRWYEAYFTVPEWTRATVTSLMIASLTTVVALLLGVPAALALVRGNLRGKAVLAGLFLLPLVAPVILIAIAEFGLLSRLG
;
A
#
# COMPACT_ATOMS: atom_id res chain seq x y z
N MET A 1 -24.33 -4.24 28.08
CA MET A 1 -23.71 -2.90 28.03
C MET A 1 -22.33 -2.91 27.38
N THR A 2 -21.42 -3.81 27.78
CA THR A 2 -20.06 -3.92 27.22
C THR A 2 -19.99 -4.14 25.70
N ARG A 3 -20.81 -5.05 25.13
CA ARG A 3 -20.84 -5.29 23.67
C ARG A 3 -21.28 -4.06 22.86
N ALA A 4 -22.30 -3.34 23.34
CA ALA A 4 -22.80 -2.13 22.67
C ALA A 4 -21.73 -1.03 22.66
N VAL A 5 -21.04 -0.84 23.78
CA VAL A 5 -19.93 0.12 23.88
C VAL A 5 -18.79 -0.26 22.92
N SER A 6 -18.38 -1.53 22.86
CA SER A 6 -17.33 -1.97 21.93
C SER A 6 -17.70 -1.72 20.46
N VAL A 7 -18.95 -2.00 20.07
CA VAL A 7 -19.43 -1.75 18.70
C VAL A 7 -19.38 -0.26 18.36
N VAL A 8 -19.84 0.60 19.27
CA VAL A 8 -19.79 2.06 19.08
C VAL A 8 -18.35 2.54 18.94
N VAL A 9 -17.45 2.08 19.81
CA VAL A 9 -16.02 2.45 19.75
C VAL A 9 -15.39 2.00 18.42
N ILE A 10 -15.63 0.77 17.98
CA ILE A 10 -15.13 0.27 16.69
C ILE A 10 -15.68 1.10 15.54
N ALA A 11 -16.98 1.43 15.55
CA ALA A 11 -17.61 2.22 14.51
C ALA A 11 -17.02 3.64 14.42
N VAL A 12 -16.78 4.29 15.56
CA VAL A 12 -16.15 5.61 15.61
C VAL A 12 -14.72 5.58 15.08
N ILE A 13 -13.92 4.58 15.46
CA ILE A 13 -12.55 4.42 14.96
C ILE A 13 -12.55 4.16 13.45
N ALA A 14 -13.40 3.26 12.97
CA ALA A 14 -13.53 2.98 11.55
C ALA A 14 -13.95 4.22 10.75
N LEU A 15 -14.92 4.98 11.26
CA LEU A 15 -15.35 6.24 10.65
C LEU A 15 -14.21 7.26 10.62
N PHE A 16 -13.44 7.39 11.70
CA PHE A 16 -12.28 8.27 11.76
C PHE A 16 -11.19 7.88 10.75
N MET A 17 -10.92 6.59 10.56
CA MET A 17 -9.96 6.09 9.57
C MET A 17 -10.41 6.39 8.13
N VAL A 18 -11.71 6.34 7.85
CA VAL A 18 -12.28 6.62 6.52
C VAL A 18 -12.61 8.09 6.31
N ALA A 19 -12.63 8.91 7.37
CA ALA A 19 -12.86 10.36 7.35
C ALA A 19 -12.15 11.11 6.20
N PRO A 20 -10.84 10.92 5.93
CA PRO A 20 -10.16 11.60 4.82
C PRO A 20 -10.76 11.28 3.44
N VAL A 21 -11.32 10.08 3.25
CA VAL A 21 -11.96 9.68 1.98
C VAL A 21 -13.17 10.57 1.68
N PHE A 22 -13.90 11.01 2.69
CA PHE A 22 -15.03 11.93 2.52
C PHE A 22 -14.61 13.32 1.99
N PHE A 23 -13.33 13.71 2.12
CA PHE A 23 -12.80 14.92 1.48
C PHE A 23 -12.34 14.64 0.05
N VAL A 24 -11.74 13.47 -0.19
CA VAL A 24 -11.24 13.08 -1.52
C VAL A 24 -12.38 12.89 -2.52
N VAL A 25 -13.50 12.29 -2.10
CA VAL A 25 -14.63 11.96 -3.00
C VAL A 25 -15.26 13.21 -3.62
N PRO A 26 -15.65 14.28 -2.89
CA PRO A 26 -16.17 15.49 -3.54
C PRO A 26 -15.15 16.17 -4.43
N VAL A 27 -13.88 16.19 -4.01
CA VAL A 27 -12.78 16.81 -4.76
C VAL A 27 -12.51 16.07 -6.08
N SER A 28 -12.70 14.75 -6.14
CA SER A 28 -12.54 14.00 -7.40
C SER A 28 -13.56 14.38 -8.46
N PHE A 29 -14.71 14.93 -8.06
CA PHE A 29 -15.70 15.53 -8.95
C PHE A 29 -15.49 17.03 -9.19
N SER A 30 -14.40 17.64 -8.72
CA SER A 30 -14.16 19.08 -8.92
C SER A 30 -13.93 19.43 -10.39
N SER A 31 -14.57 20.51 -10.86
CA SER A 31 -14.30 21.11 -12.17
C SER A 31 -13.00 21.94 -12.21
N SER A 32 -12.43 22.28 -11.05
CA SER A 32 -11.19 23.07 -10.92
C SER A 32 -9.94 22.22 -11.16
N SER A 33 -8.87 22.85 -11.66
CA SER A 33 -7.51 22.26 -11.71
C SER A 33 -6.80 22.29 -10.36
N LEU A 34 -7.33 23.04 -9.40
CA LEU A 34 -6.82 23.15 -8.04
C LEU A 34 -7.63 22.27 -7.09
N ILE A 35 -6.94 21.67 -6.11
CA ILE A 35 -7.54 20.96 -4.99
C ILE A 35 -8.11 22.00 -4.03
N ILE A 36 -9.38 22.37 -4.22
CA ILE A 36 -10.11 23.33 -3.39
C ILE A 36 -11.35 22.63 -2.84
N PHE A 37 -11.58 22.78 -1.54
CA PHE A 37 -12.76 22.26 -0.86
C PHE A 37 -13.55 23.42 -0.21
N PRO A 38 -14.88 23.49 -0.38
CA PRO A 38 -15.72 22.64 -1.24
C PRO A 38 -15.46 22.89 -2.75
N PRO A 39 -15.73 21.91 -3.62
CA PRO A 39 -15.60 22.10 -5.07
C PRO A 39 -16.49 23.26 -5.55
N ALA A 40 -15.92 24.16 -6.37
CA ALA A 40 -16.67 25.28 -6.94
C ALA A 40 -17.72 24.83 -7.99
N GLY A 41 -17.54 23.63 -8.54
CA GLY A 41 -18.47 22.98 -9.46
C GLY A 41 -18.17 21.50 -9.59
N TYR A 42 -19.17 20.73 -10.03
CA TYR A 42 -19.07 19.28 -10.21
C TYR A 42 -18.87 18.92 -11.70
N SER A 43 -17.99 17.96 -11.98
CA SER A 43 -17.64 17.49 -13.30
C SER A 43 -17.07 16.06 -13.25
N LEU A 44 -17.22 15.31 -14.35
CA LEU A 44 -16.58 14.00 -14.54
C LEU A 44 -15.22 14.09 -15.26
N ARG A 45 -14.71 15.29 -15.53
CA ARG A 45 -13.48 15.52 -16.30
C ARG A 45 -12.30 14.68 -15.85
N TRP A 46 -12.09 14.51 -14.53
CA TRP A 46 -10.97 13.71 -14.02
C TRP A 46 -11.15 12.21 -14.25
N TYR A 47 -12.38 11.72 -14.21
CA TYR A 47 -12.70 10.34 -14.56
C TYR A 47 -12.54 10.10 -16.06
N GLU A 48 -12.98 11.04 -16.91
CA GLU A 48 -12.74 10.99 -18.36
C GLU A 48 -11.24 11.04 -18.69
N ALA A 49 -10.49 11.96 -18.05
CA ALA A 49 -9.05 12.09 -18.20
C ALA A 49 -8.31 10.79 -17.85
N TYR A 50 -8.76 10.09 -16.80
CA TYR A 50 -8.17 8.80 -16.41
C TYR A 50 -8.23 7.76 -17.54
N PHE A 51 -9.35 7.67 -18.28
CA PHE A 51 -9.50 6.69 -19.36
C PHE A 51 -8.95 7.16 -20.71
N THR A 52 -8.83 8.47 -20.92
CA THR A 52 -8.38 9.04 -22.20
C THR A 52 -6.88 9.28 -22.27
N VAL A 53 -6.22 9.50 -21.13
CA VAL A 53 -4.77 9.71 -21.03
C VAL A 53 -4.10 8.34 -20.76
N PRO A 54 -3.35 7.77 -21.71
CA PRO A 54 -2.79 6.42 -21.61
C PRO A 54 -1.87 6.21 -20.39
N GLU A 55 -1.22 7.27 -19.90
CA GLU A 55 -0.32 7.23 -18.76
C GLU A 55 -1.04 6.75 -17.49
N TRP A 56 -2.29 7.17 -17.25
CA TRP A 56 -3.06 6.77 -16.06
C TRP A 56 -3.49 5.31 -16.09
N THR A 57 -4.00 4.85 -17.24
CA THR A 57 -4.40 3.44 -17.41
C THR A 57 -3.18 2.52 -17.38
N ARG A 58 -2.08 2.90 -18.03
CA ARG A 58 -0.82 2.15 -18.00
C ARG A 58 -0.25 2.08 -16.59
N ALA A 59 -0.23 3.19 -15.84
CA ALA A 59 0.22 3.19 -14.45
C ALA A 59 -0.60 2.20 -13.60
N THR A 60 -1.93 2.18 -13.77
CA THR A 60 -2.81 1.26 -13.04
C THR A 60 -2.51 -0.20 -13.37
N VAL A 61 -2.36 -0.53 -14.65
CA VAL A 61 -2.01 -1.90 -15.08
C VAL A 61 -0.62 -2.29 -14.55
N THR A 62 0.37 -1.42 -14.65
CA THR A 62 1.70 -1.65 -14.10
C THR A 62 1.66 -1.89 -12.59
N SER A 63 0.92 -1.09 -11.82
CA SER A 63 0.76 -1.29 -10.38
C SER A 63 0.10 -2.62 -10.05
N LEU A 64 -0.97 -3.00 -10.76
CA LEU A 64 -1.65 -4.28 -10.54
C LEU A 64 -0.76 -5.48 -10.89
N MET A 65 -0.01 -5.41 -11.99
CA MET A 65 0.94 -6.45 -12.37
C MET A 65 2.05 -6.63 -11.33
N ILE A 66 2.69 -5.53 -10.91
CA ILE A 66 3.75 -5.58 -9.90
C ILE A 66 3.18 -6.10 -8.57
N ALA A 67 2.06 -5.54 -8.09
CA ALA A 67 1.47 -5.94 -6.82
C ALA A 67 1.09 -7.43 -6.78
N SER A 68 0.50 -7.96 -7.86
CA SER A 68 0.11 -9.37 -7.94
C SER A 68 1.32 -10.30 -7.98
N LEU A 69 2.32 -10.01 -8.83
CA LEU A 69 3.54 -10.81 -8.91
C LEU A 69 4.32 -10.79 -7.59
N THR A 70 4.50 -9.61 -6.99
CA THR A 70 5.15 -9.46 -5.69
C THR A 70 4.40 -10.22 -4.60
N THR A 71 3.06 -10.17 -4.59
CA THR A 71 2.25 -10.92 -3.61
C THR A 71 2.47 -12.43 -3.74
N VAL A 72 2.43 -12.96 -4.96
CA VAL A 72 2.64 -14.40 -5.20
C VAL A 72 4.04 -14.82 -4.73
N VAL A 73 5.08 -14.11 -5.14
CA VAL A 73 6.46 -14.42 -4.73
C VAL A 73 6.64 -14.29 -3.21
N ALA A 74 6.09 -13.23 -2.60
CA ALA A 74 6.16 -13.02 -1.16
C ALA A 74 5.46 -14.14 -0.38
N LEU A 75 4.31 -14.63 -0.85
CA LEU A 75 3.61 -15.74 -0.20
C LEU A 75 4.37 -17.06 -0.38
N LEU A 76 4.87 -17.34 -1.59
CA LEU A 76 5.62 -18.57 -1.88
C LEU A 76 6.92 -18.68 -1.07
N LEU A 77 7.59 -17.56 -0.79
CA LEU A 77 8.82 -17.54 0.00
C LEU A 77 8.55 -17.34 1.50
N GLY A 78 7.69 -16.38 1.84
CA GLY A 78 7.43 -15.95 3.21
C GLY A 78 6.66 -16.97 4.03
N VAL A 79 5.65 -17.65 3.47
CA VAL A 79 4.85 -18.63 4.22
C VAL A 79 5.70 -19.83 4.65
N PRO A 80 6.48 -20.49 3.76
CA PRO A 80 7.36 -21.58 4.18
C PRO A 80 8.46 -21.11 5.15
N ALA A 81 9.06 -19.94 4.92
CA ALA A 81 10.06 -19.37 5.82
C ALA A 81 9.51 -19.17 7.23
N ALA A 82 8.31 -18.59 7.35
CA ALA A 82 7.63 -18.40 8.63
C ALA A 82 7.32 -19.74 9.32
N LEU A 83 6.80 -20.73 8.57
CA LEU A 83 6.53 -22.07 9.11
C LEU A 83 7.81 -22.76 9.60
N ALA A 84 8.91 -22.67 8.84
CA ALA A 84 10.19 -23.25 9.22
C ALA A 84 10.79 -22.57 10.46
N LEU A 85 10.63 -21.25 10.61
CA LEU A 85 11.10 -20.51 11.78
C LEU A 85 10.32 -20.89 13.05
N VAL A 86 8.99 -20.92 12.94
CA VAL A 86 8.08 -21.13 14.08
C VAL A 86 8.02 -22.60 14.48
N ARG A 87 7.88 -23.52 13.51
CA ARG A 87 7.65 -24.95 13.76
C ARG A 87 8.83 -25.85 13.45
N GLY A 88 9.75 -25.44 12.57
CA GLY A 88 10.92 -26.24 12.22
C GLY A 88 11.96 -26.28 13.33
N ASN A 89 12.94 -27.18 13.27
CA ASN A 89 14.05 -27.24 14.23
C ASN A 89 15.36 -26.73 13.61
N LEU A 90 15.37 -25.46 13.20
CA LEU A 90 16.52 -24.82 12.57
C LEU A 90 17.60 -24.45 13.61
N ARG A 91 18.87 -24.61 13.25
CA ARG A 91 20.00 -24.03 14.00
C ARG A 91 20.12 -22.55 13.62
N GLY A 92 20.31 -21.66 14.60
CA GLY A 92 20.47 -20.22 14.34
C GLY A 92 19.18 -19.44 14.06
N LYS A 93 18.01 -19.95 14.50
CA LYS A 93 16.69 -19.29 14.31
C LYS A 93 16.67 -17.81 14.67
N ALA A 94 17.30 -17.43 15.79
CA ALA A 94 17.31 -16.04 16.25
C ALA A 94 18.02 -15.11 15.26
N VAL A 95 19.10 -15.58 14.64
CA VAL A 95 19.83 -14.82 13.62
C VAL A 95 19.00 -14.70 12.35
N LEU A 96 18.38 -15.79 11.88
CA LEU A 96 17.49 -15.76 10.71
C LEU A 96 16.28 -14.85 10.93
N ALA A 97 15.66 -14.90 12.11
CA ALA A 97 14.57 -14.01 12.48
C ALA A 97 15.03 -12.54 12.46
N GLY A 98 16.21 -12.26 13.02
CA GLY A 98 16.83 -10.94 12.95
C GLY A 98 17.02 -10.47 11.51
N LEU A 99 17.59 -11.32 10.65
CA LEU A 99 17.83 -11.02 9.24
C LEU A 99 16.54 -10.66 8.49
N PHE A 100 15.45 -11.40 8.72
CA PHE A 100 14.15 -11.11 8.11
C PHE A 100 13.50 -9.82 8.63
N LEU A 101 13.82 -9.43 9.87
CA LEU A 101 13.31 -8.19 10.48
C LEU A 101 14.14 -6.95 10.14
N LEU A 102 15.41 -7.11 9.73
CA LEU A 102 16.30 -5.99 9.41
C LEU A 102 15.69 -4.98 8.43
N PRO A 103 15.04 -5.38 7.32
CA PRO A 103 14.46 -4.43 6.38
C PRO A 103 13.34 -3.57 6.97
N LEU A 104 12.67 -4.02 8.05
CA LEU A 104 11.61 -3.25 8.70
C LEU A 104 12.17 -2.12 9.57
N VAL A 105 13.38 -2.27 10.08
CA VAL A 105 14.07 -1.27 10.92
C VAL A 105 14.90 -0.32 10.08
N ALA A 106 15.42 -0.81 8.95
CA ALA A 106 16.22 -0.01 8.04
C ALA A 106 15.37 1.13 7.41
N PRO A 107 15.92 2.36 7.31
CA PRO A 107 15.26 3.43 6.58
C PRO A 107 15.00 3.05 5.13
N VAL A 108 13.74 3.16 4.69
CA VAL A 108 13.30 2.77 3.34
C VAL A 108 14.12 3.43 2.24
N ILE A 109 14.55 4.68 2.45
CA ILE A 109 15.38 5.41 1.48
C ILE A 109 16.75 4.74 1.23
N LEU A 110 17.35 4.12 2.25
CA LEU A 110 18.62 3.41 2.09
C LEU A 110 18.43 2.14 1.27
N ILE A 111 17.33 1.42 1.49
CA ILE A 111 16.96 0.24 0.71
C ILE A 111 16.78 0.64 -0.76
N ALA A 112 16.04 1.72 -1.02
CA ALA A 112 15.79 2.21 -2.38
C ALA A 112 17.08 2.58 -3.12
N ILE A 113 18.03 3.28 -2.47
CA ILE A 113 19.32 3.62 -3.08
C ILE A 113 20.14 2.36 -3.36
N ALA A 114 20.15 1.39 -2.44
CA ALA A 114 20.86 0.13 -2.63
C ALA A 114 20.28 -0.70 -3.78
N GLU A 115 18.96 -0.81 -3.86
CA GLU A 115 18.25 -1.49 -4.95
C GLU A 115 18.52 -0.82 -6.29
N PHE A 116 18.42 0.52 -6.38
CA PHE A 116 18.74 1.26 -7.60
C PHE A 116 20.20 1.05 -8.03
N GLY A 117 21.14 1.12 -7.09
CA GLY A 117 22.56 0.89 -7.36
C GLY A 117 22.85 -0.54 -7.82
N LEU A 118 22.08 -1.53 -7.36
CA LEU A 118 22.19 -2.91 -7.79
C LEU A 118 21.57 -3.12 -9.18
N LEU A 119 20.34 -2.64 -9.38
CA LEU A 119 19.60 -2.81 -10.63
C LEU A 119 20.27 -2.08 -11.80
N SER A 120 20.82 -0.88 -11.56
CA SER A 120 21.56 -0.13 -12.59
C SER A 120 22.83 -0.84 -13.08
N ARG A 121 23.38 -1.78 -12.30
CA ARG A 121 24.49 -2.66 -12.75
C ARG A 121 24.01 -3.86 -13.57
N LEU A 122 22.74 -4.24 -13.42
CA LEU A 122 22.14 -5.38 -14.09
C LEU A 122 21.49 -5.02 -15.43
N GLY A 123 21.23 -3.73 -15.69
CA GLY A 123 20.69 -3.21 -16.94
C GLY A 123 19.59 -2.18 -16.71
#